data_AF-A0A2K3NEW1-F1
#
_entry.id   AF-A0A2K3NEW1-F1
#
_cell.length_a   1.000
_cell.length_b   1.000
_cell.length_c   1.000
_cell.angle_alpha   90.00
_cell.angle_beta   90.00
_cell.angle_gamma   90.00
#
_symmetry.space_group_name_H-M   'P 1'
#
loop_
_entity.id
_entity.type
_entity.pdbx_description
1 polymer ?
#
loop_
_entity_poly.entity_id
_entity_poly.type
_entity_poly.pdbx_seq_one_letter_code
_entity_poly.pdbx_strand_id
1 'polypeptide(L)'
;YFNEPGYARLSGSAEGEMRSLRYNEDTFLSSLRTMVYLIRRPPKSFEDFVKGHFCSRAQDILVACKAYMDGAQVGCLVKGGVQDVDQGDKSCSKEFKNSLAAYVDMLVKEFTQVGARDCDKFLSSSTVSNKPSE
;
A
#
# COMPACT_ATOMS: atom_id res chain seq x y z
N TYR A 1 -3.50 14.80 6.52
CA TYR A 1 -4.15 15.15 7.80
C TYR A 1 -3.74 16.55 8.29
N PHE A 2 -2.50 16.80 8.70
CA PHE A 2 -2.09 18.10 9.27
C PHE A 2 -2.08 19.28 8.29
N ASN A 3 -2.16 19.02 6.98
CA ASN A 3 -2.32 20.05 5.95
C ASN A 3 -3.72 20.70 5.96
N GLU A 4 -4.69 20.11 6.67
CA GLU A 4 -6.04 20.68 6.80
C GLU A 4 -6.02 21.94 7.69
N PRO A 5 -6.76 23.00 7.31
CA PRO A 5 -6.86 24.21 8.13
C PRO A 5 -7.29 23.91 9.58
N GLY A 6 -6.48 24.36 10.55
CA GLY A 6 -6.77 24.19 11.98
C GLY A 6 -6.28 22.87 12.60
N TYR A 7 -5.68 21.98 11.81
CA TYR A 7 -5.18 20.67 12.29
C TYR A 7 -3.71 20.69 12.68
N ALA A 8 -2.93 21.69 12.23
CA ALA A 8 -1.51 21.83 12.56
C ALA A 8 -1.23 21.81 14.08
N ARG A 9 -2.11 22.42 14.88
CA ARG A 9 -2.02 22.44 16.35
C ARG A 9 -2.14 21.07 17.03
N LEU A 10 -2.65 20.06 16.31
CA LEU A 10 -2.81 18.70 16.83
C LEU A 10 -1.55 17.86 16.60
N SER A 11 -0.59 18.33 15.80
CA SER A 11 0.68 17.63 15.56
C SER A 11 1.43 17.43 16.87
N GLY A 12 1.95 16.22 17.10
CA GLY A 12 2.61 15.84 18.34
C GLY A 12 1.68 15.46 19.49
N SER A 13 0.37 15.69 19.38
CA SER A 13 -0.60 15.18 20.36
C SER A 13 -0.99 13.72 20.05
N ALA A 14 -1.23 12.90 21.07
CA ALA A 14 -1.62 11.50 20.88
C ALA A 14 -2.87 11.34 19.99
N GLU A 15 -3.89 12.18 20.21
CA GLU A 15 -5.09 12.23 19.37
C GLU A 15 -4.79 12.60 17.91
N GLY A 16 -3.96 13.63 17.70
CA GLY A 16 -3.59 14.09 16.36
C GLY A 16 -2.79 13.04 15.59
N GLU A 17 -1.82 12.39 16.25
CA GLU A 17 -1.02 11.32 15.65
C GLU A 17 -1.88 10.09 15.31
N MET A 18 -2.79 9.68 16.19
CA MET A 18 -3.74 8.58 15.91
C MET A 18 -4.63 8.89 14.70
N ARG A 19 -5.19 10.09 14.62
CA ARG A 19 -6.04 10.51 13.49
C ARG A 19 -5.24 10.65 12.19
N SER A 20 -4.00 11.14 12.28
CA SER A 20 -3.10 11.23 11.14
C SER A 20 -2.71 9.85 10.60
N LEU A 21 -2.44 8.88 11.48
CA LEU A 21 -2.14 7.51 11.08
C LEU A 21 -3.30 6.90 10.30
N ARG A 22 -4.52 6.98 10.85
CA ARG A 22 -5.72 6.49 10.17
C ARG A 22 -5.93 7.16 8.80
N TYR A 23 -5.74 8.47 8.73
CA TYR A 23 -5.82 9.20 7.47
C TYR A 23 -4.81 8.67 6.44
N ASN A 24 -3.57 8.40 6.86
CA ASN A 24 -2.53 7.87 5.98
C ASN A 24 -2.87 6.47 5.47
N GLU A 25 -3.38 5.59 6.34
CA GLU A 25 -3.84 4.25 5.99
C GLU A 25 -4.96 4.28 4.93
N ASP A 26 -6.02 5.04 5.18
CA ASP A 26 -7.16 5.20 4.26
C ASP A 26 -6.73 5.80 2.91
N THR A 27 -5.82 6.79 2.96
CA THR A 27 -5.26 7.45 1.76
C THR A 27 -4.39 6.49 0.95
N PHE A 28 -3.62 5.63 1.62
CA PHE A 28 -2.78 4.65 0.95
C PHE A 28 -3.63 3.62 0.22
N LEU A 29 -4.65 3.05 0.86
CA LEU A 29 -5.59 2.11 0.20
C LEU A 29 -6.30 2.76 -0.98
N SER A 30 -6.74 4.02 -0.83
CA SER A 30 -7.35 4.78 -1.92
C SER A 30 -6.38 5.00 -3.09
N SER A 31 -5.10 5.21 -2.79
CA SER A 31 -4.05 5.36 -3.80
C SER A 31 -3.85 4.07 -4.58
N LEU A 32 -3.78 2.90 -3.91
CA LEU A 32 -3.68 1.60 -4.58
C LEU A 32 -4.87 1.35 -5.51
N ARG A 33 -6.09 1.67 -5.06
CA ARG A 33 -7.30 1.58 -5.89
C ARG A 33 -7.21 2.46 -7.14
N THR A 34 -6.72 3.69 -6.99
CA THR A 34 -6.50 4.61 -8.11
C THR A 34 -5.44 4.08 -9.08
N MET A 35 -4.35 3.48 -8.60
CA MET A 35 -3.33 2.88 -9.46
C MET A 35 -3.94 1.77 -10.35
N VAL A 36 -4.72 0.86 -9.74
CA VAL A 36 -5.44 -0.19 -10.48
C VAL A 36 -6.38 0.41 -11.52
N TYR A 37 -7.13 1.46 -11.16
CA TYR A 37 -8.02 2.14 -12.11
C TYR A 37 -7.24 2.71 -13.30
N LEU A 38 -6.11 3.39 -13.04
CA LEU A 38 -5.27 3.97 -14.08
C LEU A 38 -4.68 2.90 -15.00
N ILE A 39 -4.26 1.75 -14.47
CA ILE A 39 -3.75 0.64 -15.29
C ILE A 39 -4.84 0.09 -16.21
N ARG A 40 -6.06 -0.12 -15.68
CA ARG A 40 -7.19 -0.67 -16.44
C ARG A 40 -7.75 0.30 -17.48
N ARG A 41 -7.73 1.59 -17.17
CA ARG A 41 -8.27 2.66 -18.03
C ARG A 41 -7.31 3.84 -18.05
N PRO A 42 -6.18 3.73 -18.75
CA PRO A 42 -5.24 4.83 -18.82
C PRO A 42 -5.90 6.07 -19.48
N PRO A 43 -5.58 7.29 -19.02
CA PRO A 43 -6.02 8.50 -19.69
C PRO A 43 -5.51 8.54 -21.13
N LYS A 44 -6.32 9.11 -22.04
CA LYS A 44 -5.95 9.27 -23.44
C LYS A 44 -4.63 10.02 -23.57
N SER A 45 -3.74 9.52 -24.41
CA SER A 45 -2.39 10.04 -24.65
C SER A 45 -1.39 9.82 -23.51
N PHE A 46 -1.77 9.08 -22.46
CA PHE A 46 -0.90 8.69 -21.35
C PHE A 46 -0.76 7.17 -21.19
N GLU A 47 -1.26 6.38 -22.15
CA GLU A 47 -1.30 4.91 -22.09
C GLU A 47 0.10 4.32 -21.85
N ASP A 48 1.07 4.72 -22.65
CA ASP A 48 2.45 4.22 -22.55
C ASP A 48 3.16 4.73 -21.30
N PHE A 49 2.86 5.97 -20.89
CA PHE A 49 3.38 6.54 -19.65
C PHE A 49 2.90 5.74 -18.43
N VAL A 50 1.59 5.47 -18.35
CA VAL A 50 0.98 4.70 -17.26
C VAL A 50 1.58 3.29 -17.20
N LYS A 51 1.65 2.59 -18.34
CA LYS A 51 2.24 1.24 -18.41
C LYS A 51 3.71 1.25 -17.99
N GLY A 52 4.52 2.14 -18.56
CA GLY A 52 5.95 2.24 -18.24
C GLY A 52 6.19 2.59 -16.76
N HIS A 53 5.40 3.53 -16.22
CA HIS A 53 5.48 3.92 -14.81
C HIS A 53 5.18 2.74 -13.89
N PHE A 54 4.03 2.08 -14.06
CA PHE A 54 3.65 0.97 -13.17
C PHE A 54 4.50 -0.28 -13.37
N CYS A 55 4.98 -0.55 -14.59
CA CYS A 55 5.96 -1.62 -14.82
C CYS A 55 7.27 -1.37 -14.06
N SER A 56 7.80 -0.14 -14.10
CA SER A 56 9.03 0.22 -13.39
C SER A 56 8.87 0.31 -11.87
N ARG A 57 7.68 0.68 -11.37
CA ARG A 57 7.43 0.93 -9.94
C ARG A 57 6.76 -0.22 -9.20
N ALA A 58 6.29 -1.25 -9.90
CA ALA A 58 5.55 -2.38 -9.32
C ALA A 58 6.27 -3.01 -8.11
N GLN A 59 7.56 -3.29 -8.23
CA GLN A 59 8.35 -3.91 -7.16
C GLN A 59 8.43 -2.99 -5.93
N ASP A 60 8.72 -1.70 -6.11
CA ASP A 60 8.79 -0.74 -5.00
C ASP A 60 7.43 -0.61 -4.28
N ILE A 61 6.33 -0.61 -5.03
CA ILE A 61 4.97 -0.54 -4.48
C ILE A 61 4.66 -1.81 -3.67
N LEU A 62 4.95 -2.99 -4.21
CA LEU A 62 4.71 -4.27 -3.54
C LEU A 62 5.60 -4.45 -2.30
N VAL A 63 6.86 -4.01 -2.34
CA VAL A 63 7.75 -3.96 -1.17
C VAL A 63 7.16 -3.08 -0.08
N ALA A 64 6.63 -1.91 -0.44
CA ALA A 64 5.97 -1.03 0.52
C ALA A 64 4.73 -1.68 1.13
N CYS A 65 3.89 -2.32 0.32
CA CYS A 65 2.72 -3.06 0.82
C CYS A 65 3.14 -4.13 1.83
N LYS A 66 4.17 -4.92 1.51
CA LYS A 66 4.66 -5.97 2.39
C LYS A 66 5.23 -5.42 3.70
N ALA A 67 6.03 -4.35 3.64
CA ALA A 67 6.57 -3.73 4.85
C ALA A 67 5.45 -3.19 5.76
N TYR A 68 4.40 -2.58 5.20
CA TYR A 68 3.27 -2.12 6.00
C TYR A 68 2.44 -3.26 6.59
N MET A 69 2.29 -4.37 5.86
CA MET A 69 1.69 -5.61 6.39
C MET A 69 2.52 -6.19 7.54
N ASP A 70 3.85 -6.16 7.41
CA ASP A 70 4.81 -6.65 8.42
C ASP A 70 4.92 -5.73 9.65
N GLY A 71 4.25 -4.57 9.63
CA GLY A 71 4.08 -3.69 10.79
C GLY A 71 4.75 -2.33 10.71
N ALA A 72 5.43 -2.00 9.60
CA ALA A 72 5.92 -0.65 9.37
C ALA A 72 4.76 0.34 9.27
N GLN A 73 4.94 1.56 9.76
CA GLN A 73 3.93 2.62 9.68
C GLN A 73 3.79 3.14 8.25
N VAL A 74 2.57 3.42 7.77
CA VAL A 74 2.37 4.09 6.48
C VAL A 74 3.10 5.43 6.46
N GLY A 75 3.97 5.62 5.47
CA GLY A 75 4.74 6.84 5.26
C GLY A 75 6.16 6.82 5.84
N CYS A 76 6.58 5.77 6.55
CA CYS A 76 7.96 5.66 7.04
C CYS A 76 8.96 5.16 5.99
N LEU A 77 8.50 4.67 4.84
CA LEU A 77 9.36 4.13 3.79
C LEU A 77 9.81 5.24 2.85
N VAL A 78 11.13 5.38 2.70
CA VAL A 78 11.77 6.25 1.70
C VAL A 78 12.65 5.39 0.79
N LYS A 79 12.93 5.88 -0.42
CA LYS A 79 13.78 5.19 -1.40
C LYS A 79 15.17 4.95 -0.78
N GLY A 80 15.42 3.75 -0.25
CA GLY A 80 16.65 3.40 0.47
C GLY A 80 16.46 2.84 1.89
N GLY A 81 15.24 2.81 2.45
CA GLY A 81 14.97 2.17 3.75
C GLY A 81 13.83 2.80 4.55
N VAL A 82 13.74 2.39 5.81
CA VAL A 82 12.82 2.94 6.81
C VAL A 82 13.45 4.22 7.39
N GLN A 83 12.75 5.35 7.36
CA GLN A 83 13.11 6.50 8.19
C GLN A 83 12.77 6.18 9.65
N ASP A 84 13.66 6.54 10.57
CA ASP A 84 13.44 6.42 12.01
C ASP A 84 12.10 7.09 12.39
N VAL A 85 11.08 6.26 12.57
CA VAL A 85 9.83 6.64 13.20
C VAL A 85 9.92 6.23 14.66
N ASP A 86 9.68 7.22 15.52
CA ASP A 86 9.73 7.11 16.97
C ASP A 86 9.08 5.80 17.46
N GLN A 87 9.83 5.02 18.25
CA GLN A 87 9.60 3.61 18.70
C GLN A 87 8.32 3.37 19.53
N GLY A 88 7.36 4.30 19.51
CA GLY A 88 6.01 4.04 20.02
C GLY A 88 5.29 3.01 19.15
N ASP A 89 4.20 2.46 19.68
CA ASP A 89 3.31 1.41 19.15
C ASP A 89 2.58 1.80 17.82
N LYS A 90 3.28 2.50 16.92
CA LYS A 90 2.78 3.12 15.68
C LYS A 90 2.80 2.13 14.52
N SER A 91 2.44 0.87 14.78
CA SER A 91 2.24 -0.10 13.72
C SER A 91 0.92 0.17 12.99
N CYS A 92 0.81 -0.27 11.74
CA CYS A 92 -0.48 -0.14 11.04
C CYS A 92 -1.60 -0.91 11.75
N SER A 93 -2.82 -0.40 11.67
CA SER A 93 -4.03 -1.04 12.19
C SER A 93 -4.25 -2.42 11.56
N LYS A 94 -4.91 -3.31 12.30
CA LYS A 94 -5.21 -4.67 11.83
C LYS A 94 -6.16 -4.62 10.62
N GLU A 95 -7.12 -3.73 10.66
CA GLU A 95 -8.10 -3.48 9.62
C GLU A 95 -7.42 -3.04 8.32
N PHE A 96 -6.43 -2.13 8.41
CA PHE A 96 -5.62 -1.73 7.28
C PHE A 96 -4.82 -2.90 6.71
N LYS A 97 -4.11 -3.67 7.56
CA LYS A 97 -3.28 -4.81 7.11
C LYS A 97 -4.11 -5.86 6.37
N ASN A 98 -5.30 -6.18 6.88
CA ASN A 98 -6.22 -7.11 6.24
C ASN A 98 -6.73 -6.59 4.90
N SER A 99 -7.09 -5.31 4.84
CA SER A 99 -7.53 -4.68 3.59
C SER A 99 -6.40 -4.66 2.56
N LEU A 100 -5.19 -4.32 3.00
CA LEU A 100 -4.00 -4.25 2.15
C LEU A 100 -3.64 -5.61 1.55
N ALA A 101 -3.73 -6.70 2.32
CA ALA A 101 -3.53 -8.05 1.80
C ALA A 101 -4.44 -8.36 0.60
N ALA A 102 -5.72 -8.00 0.68
CA ALA A 102 -6.66 -8.18 -0.43
C ALA A 102 -6.32 -7.32 -1.66
N TYR A 103 -5.73 -6.13 -1.46
CA TYR A 103 -5.25 -5.30 -2.56
C TYR A 103 -3.97 -5.84 -3.20
N VAL A 104 -3.07 -6.49 -2.46
CA VAL A 104 -1.81 -7.04 -3.00
C VAL A 104 -2.08 -8.04 -4.11
N ASP A 105 -3.03 -8.96 -3.94
CA ASP A 105 -3.40 -9.94 -4.97
C ASP A 105 -3.87 -9.24 -6.26
N MET A 106 -4.67 -8.19 -6.11
CA MET A 106 -5.13 -7.38 -7.25
C MET A 106 -3.97 -6.64 -7.92
N LEU A 107 -3.08 -6.03 -7.14
CA LEU A 107 -1.93 -5.29 -7.65
C LEU A 107 -0.96 -6.19 -8.41
N VAL A 108 -0.65 -7.38 -7.88
CA VAL A 108 0.21 -8.36 -8.56
C VAL A 108 -0.36 -8.68 -9.93
N LYS A 109 -1.65 -8.98 -10.02
CA LYS A 109 -2.31 -9.27 -11.30
C LYS A 109 -2.18 -8.12 -12.30
N GLU A 110 -2.51 -6.90 -11.89
CA GLU A 110 -2.49 -5.73 -12.78
C GLU A 110 -1.05 -5.33 -13.17
N PHE A 111 -0.08 -5.46 -12.26
CA PHE A 111 1.33 -5.18 -12.53
C PHE A 111 1.94 -6.20 -13.50
N THR A 112 1.63 -7.49 -13.35
CA THR A 112 2.06 -8.52 -14.31
C THR A 112 1.48 -8.25 -15.70
N GLN A 113 0.24 -7.77 -15.80
CA GLN A 113 -0.37 -7.41 -17.10
C GLN A 113 0.33 -6.25 -17.81
N VAL A 114 0.92 -5.30 -17.09
CA VAL A 114 1.71 -4.21 -17.69
C VAL A 114 3.19 -4.58 -17.92
N GLY A 115 3.57 -5.84 -17.67
CA GLY A 115 4.90 -6.37 -17.95
C GLY A 115 5.88 -6.33 -16.78
N ALA A 116 5.42 -6.04 -15.55
CA ALA A 116 6.27 -6.17 -14.38
C ALA A 116 6.62 -7.64 -14.14
N ARG A 117 7.91 -7.91 -13.83
CA ARG A 117 8.41 -9.26 -13.58
C ARG A 117 8.46 -9.56 -12.09
N ASP A 118 8.39 -10.85 -11.75
CA ASP A 118 8.58 -11.38 -10.39
C ASP A 118 7.66 -10.75 -9.35
N CYS A 119 6.42 -10.39 -9.73
CA CYS A 119 5.41 -9.86 -8.81
C CYS A 119 4.76 -10.97 -7.98
N ASP A 120 4.71 -12.20 -8.47
CA ASP A 120 4.03 -13.33 -7.82
C ASP A 120 4.64 -13.71 -6.46
N LYS A 121 5.91 -13.35 -6.21
CA LYS A 121 6.58 -13.57 -4.92
C LYS A 121 5.93 -12.81 -3.74
N PHE A 122 5.06 -11.83 -4.03
CA PHE A 122 4.32 -11.07 -3.03
C PHE A 122 2.93 -11.64 -2.75
N LEU A 123 2.47 -12.64 -3.51
CA LEU A 123 1.23 -13.34 -3.20
C LEU A 123 1.42 -14.13 -1.90
N SER A 124 0.56 -13.89 -0.92
CA SER A 124 0.44 -14.77 0.24
C SER A 124 -0.10 -16.13 -0.22
N SER A 125 0.52 -17.23 0.20
CA SER A 125 0.01 -18.58 -0.07
C SER A 125 -1.28 -18.84 0.74
N SER A 126 -2.39 -18.26 0.32
CA SER A 126 -3.69 -18.56 0.89
C SER A 126 -4.26 -19.82 0.24
N THR A 127 -3.66 -20.97 0.52
CA THR A 127 -4.27 -22.28 0.31
C THR A 127 -4.56 -22.91 1.67
N VAL A 128 -5.73 -22.61 2.25
CA VAL A 128 -6.34 -23.57 3.17
C VAL A 128 -6.96 -24.66 2.28
N SER A 129 -6.27 -25.80 2.22
CA SER A 129 -6.81 -27.04 1.69
C SER A 129 -8.06 -27.44 2.46
N ASN A 130 -9.24 -27.32 1.85
CA ASN A 130 -10.36 -28.19 2.22
C ASN A 130 -10.22 -29.48 1.42
N LYS A 131 -9.51 -30.46 1.98
CA LYS A 131 -9.69 -31.86 1.58
C LYS A 131 -10.87 -32.42 2.37
N PRO A 132 -11.87 -33.05 1.73
CA PRO A 132 -12.85 -33.87 2.44
C PRO A 132 -12.12 -35.10 2.99
N SER A 133 -12.29 -35.37 4.27
CA SER A 133 -11.94 -36.65 4.88
C SER A 133 -12.86 -37.72 4.30
N GLU A 134 -12.28 -38.78 3.71
CA GLU A 134 -12.96 -40.08 3.51
C GLU A 134 -13.14 -40.81 4.85
#